data_AF-A0A6J1SNA2-F1
#
_entry.id   AF-A0A6J1SNA2-F1
#
_cell.length_a   1.000
_cell.length_b   1.000
_cell.length_c   1.000
_cell.angle_alpha   90.00
_cell.angle_beta   90.00
_cell.angle_gamma   90.00
#
_symmetry.space_group_name_H-M   'P 1'
#
loop_
_entity.id
_entity.type
_entity.pdbx_description
1 polymer ?
#
loop_
_entity_poly.entity_id
_entity_poly.type
_entity_poly.pdbx_seq_one_letter_code
_entity_poly.pdbx_strand_id
1 'polypeptide(L)'
;MVLSSGLLLILAMSGQQRDELSFDSDLEDGDHGIQTPPKKKRKKDDASSSEKKKVFQTSWLSMPQYQGWLQQDPKGDPLYFCCRACGGKRLKGGKTEIDRHGGPGYSLYTGPAQQHHNNVKKAEIDIAAIFAEHNIPIHVVDNVVDVFKKVAPDSAILKDVTLDRTKCTAVLTNVVAKTEIEETVQNIKNCPFSILVDESPDVSHKKNFCVIVKYVDPKTNLIRTDLLHMIELDPKDCSAEKIFGSFENLIKYYEIPVTNIIGLACDNANVMIGVNNSFYSRLKGPVPMASTA
;
A
#
# COMPACT_ATOMS: atom_id res chain seq x y z
N MET A 1 -4.02 -10.80 18.40
CA MET A 1 -5.09 -11.71 17.93
C MET A 1 -6.07 -10.83 17.18
N VAL A 2 -6.67 -11.29 16.08
CA VAL A 2 -7.65 -10.56 15.24
C VAL A 2 -7.10 -9.61 14.15
N LEU A 3 -6.25 -10.11 13.24
CA LEU A 3 -6.12 -9.52 11.89
C LEU A 3 -6.30 -10.55 10.76
N SER A 4 -6.13 -11.86 11.05
CA SER A 4 -6.18 -12.88 9.98
C SER A 4 -7.58 -13.31 9.53
N SER A 5 -8.64 -13.04 10.30
CA SER A 5 -10.01 -13.43 9.92
C SER A 5 -10.70 -12.44 8.97
N GLY A 6 -10.40 -11.14 9.07
CA GLY A 6 -11.03 -10.11 8.24
C GLY A 6 -10.55 -10.11 6.79
N LEU A 7 -9.26 -10.40 6.56
CA LEU A 7 -8.68 -10.42 5.20
C LEU A 7 -9.26 -11.54 4.32
N LEU A 8 -9.58 -12.68 4.94
CA LEU A 8 -10.20 -13.82 4.26
C LEU A 8 -11.55 -13.42 3.62
N LEU A 9 -12.29 -12.54 4.29
CA LEU A 9 -13.58 -12.07 3.81
C LEU A 9 -13.45 -11.00 2.74
N ILE A 10 -12.48 -10.08 2.85
CA ILE A 10 -12.24 -9.05 1.81
C ILE A 10 -11.96 -9.72 0.46
N LEU A 11 -11.18 -10.81 0.45
CA LEU A 11 -10.89 -11.56 -0.77
C LEU A 11 -12.09 -12.38 -1.26
N ALA A 12 -12.89 -12.98 -0.37
CA ALA A 12 -14.14 -13.65 -0.73
C ALA A 12 -15.17 -12.69 -1.37
N MET A 13 -15.29 -11.46 -0.85
CA MET A 13 -16.19 -10.44 -1.40
C MET A 13 -15.73 -9.93 -2.78
N SER A 14 -14.42 -9.93 -3.04
CA SER A 14 -13.88 -9.56 -4.36
C SER A 14 -14.15 -10.59 -5.47
N GLY A 15 -14.54 -11.82 -5.12
CA GLY A 15 -14.98 -12.86 -6.07
C GLY A 15 -16.42 -12.69 -6.58
N GLN A 16 -17.28 -11.95 -5.85
CA GLN A 16 -18.69 -11.72 -6.26
C GLN A 16 -18.91 -10.49 -7.15
N GLN A 17 -17.85 -9.73 -7.51
CA GLN A 17 -17.99 -8.46 -8.25
C GLN A 17 -17.05 -8.30 -9.46
N ARG A 18 -16.41 -9.37 -9.97
CA ARG A 18 -15.64 -9.29 -11.22
C ARG A 18 -16.46 -9.77 -12.43
N ASP A 19 -17.50 -9.02 -12.76
CA ASP A 19 -17.98 -8.89 -14.14
C ASP A 19 -17.87 -7.41 -14.48
N GLU A 20 -17.36 -7.10 -15.67
CA GLU A 20 -16.94 -5.77 -16.17
C GLU A 20 -15.51 -5.36 -15.80
N LEU A 21 -14.56 -5.75 -16.65
CA LEU A 21 -13.45 -4.91 -17.11
C LEU A 21 -12.78 -5.64 -18.30
N SER A 22 -13.41 -5.53 -19.47
CA SER A 22 -12.80 -5.82 -20.76
C SER A 22 -11.82 -4.69 -21.10
N PHE A 23 -10.58 -5.06 -21.39
CA PHE A 23 -9.53 -4.13 -21.83
C PHE A 23 -9.57 -4.05 -23.36
N ASP A 24 -10.26 -3.03 -23.89
CA ASP A 24 -10.17 -2.67 -25.30
C ASP A 24 -8.97 -1.73 -25.51
N SER A 25 -7.98 -2.24 -26.24
CA SER A 25 -6.92 -1.46 -26.86
C SER A 25 -7.45 -0.92 -28.17
N ASP A 26 -7.47 0.40 -28.34
CA ASP A 26 -7.21 1.12 -29.60
C ASP A 26 -7.52 2.60 -29.38
N LEU A 27 -6.53 3.48 -29.63
CA LEU A 27 -6.74 4.84 -30.12
C LEU A 27 -5.40 5.40 -30.61
N GLU A 28 -5.35 5.68 -31.91
CA GLU A 28 -4.25 6.27 -32.66
C GLU A 28 -4.11 7.77 -32.35
N ASP A 29 -2.89 8.23 -32.05
CA ASP A 29 -2.58 9.65 -31.83
C ASP A 29 -2.33 10.37 -33.17
N GLY A 30 -3.23 11.28 -33.53
CA GLY A 30 -3.06 12.27 -34.59
C GLY A 30 -2.37 13.54 -34.08
N ASP A 31 -1.18 13.82 -34.63
CA ASP A 31 -0.38 15.01 -34.42
C ASP A 31 -1.00 16.26 -35.06
N HIS A 32 -1.35 17.27 -34.25
CA HIS A 32 -1.52 18.65 -34.70
C HIS A 32 -0.95 19.65 -33.70
N GLY A 33 0.30 20.03 -33.94
CA GLY A 33 0.99 21.10 -33.23
C GLY A 33 0.35 22.49 -33.39
N ILE A 34 0.31 23.24 -32.29
CA ILE A 34 0.05 24.69 -32.29
C ILE A 34 1.22 25.40 -31.60
N GLN A 35 2.00 26.14 -32.37
CA GLN A 35 3.09 26.99 -31.89
C GLN A 35 2.55 28.31 -31.33
N THR A 36 3.04 28.73 -30.16
CA THR A 36 2.80 30.08 -29.60
C THR A 36 3.98 31.02 -29.88
N PRO A 37 3.74 32.33 -30.09
CA PRO A 37 4.73 33.27 -30.61
C PRO A 37 5.75 33.75 -29.55
N PRO A 38 6.95 34.18 -29.95
CA PRO A 38 8.03 34.51 -29.02
C PRO A 38 7.79 35.82 -28.25
N LYS A 39 8.03 35.80 -26.94
CA LYS A 39 7.95 37.00 -26.08
C LYS A 39 9.04 38.02 -26.44
N LYS A 40 8.61 39.24 -26.75
CA LYS A 40 9.40 40.46 -26.94
C LYS A 40 10.26 40.76 -25.70
N LYS A 41 11.60 40.76 -25.82
CA LYS A 41 12.51 41.27 -24.78
C LYS A 41 12.36 42.79 -24.67
N ARG A 42 11.99 43.29 -23.49
CA ARG A 42 12.11 44.72 -23.13
C ARG A 42 13.57 45.05 -22.84
N LYS A 43 14.06 46.16 -23.41
CA LYS A 43 15.36 46.77 -23.13
C LYS A 43 15.49 47.08 -21.63
N LYS A 44 16.67 46.83 -21.08
CA LYS A 44 17.05 47.11 -19.70
C LYS A 44 17.63 48.52 -19.69
N ASP A 45 16.93 49.47 -19.07
CA ASP A 45 17.49 50.79 -18.78
C ASP A 45 18.32 50.69 -17.50
N ASP A 46 19.52 51.27 -17.54
CA ASP A 46 20.49 51.31 -16.45
C ASP A 46 19.96 52.18 -15.29
N ALA A 47 19.39 51.53 -14.28
CA ALA A 47 19.17 52.11 -12.97
C ALA A 47 19.76 51.17 -11.92
N SER A 48 20.71 51.68 -11.13
CA SER A 48 21.36 50.95 -10.04
C SER A 48 20.33 50.53 -8.98
N SER A 49 19.78 49.33 -9.10
CA SER A 49 18.96 48.72 -8.05
C SER A 49 19.90 48.07 -7.05
N SER A 50 20.02 48.67 -5.86
CA SER A 50 20.67 48.03 -4.72
C SER A 50 19.95 46.72 -4.39
N GLU A 51 20.56 45.59 -4.75
CA GLU A 51 20.04 44.26 -4.49
C GLU A 51 19.86 44.07 -2.97
N LYS A 52 18.61 44.10 -2.48
CA LYS A 52 18.31 43.88 -1.06
C LYS A 52 18.83 42.49 -0.68
N LYS A 53 19.91 42.45 0.09
CA LYS A 53 20.52 41.21 0.57
C LYS A 53 19.47 40.41 1.35
N LYS A 54 19.19 39.19 0.90
CA LYS A 54 18.22 38.29 1.55
C LYS A 54 18.86 37.74 2.82
N VAL A 55 18.32 38.14 3.98
CA VAL A 55 18.86 37.82 5.30
C VAL A 55 18.00 36.75 5.98
N PHE A 56 18.67 35.75 6.56
CA PHE A 56 18.12 34.73 7.44
C PHE A 56 17.53 35.34 8.70
N GLN A 57 16.30 34.94 9.05
CA GLN A 57 15.64 35.36 10.28
C GLN A 57 15.55 34.19 11.24
N THR A 58 16.02 34.37 12.48
CA THR A 58 15.93 33.36 13.55
C THR A 58 14.49 32.98 13.88
N SER A 59 13.51 33.88 13.65
CA SER A 59 12.09 33.56 13.81
C SER A 59 11.62 32.40 12.93
N TRP A 60 12.28 32.12 11.81
CA TRP A 60 11.95 30.99 10.96
C TRP A 60 12.23 29.64 11.64
N LEU A 61 13.19 29.57 12.57
CA LEU A 61 13.46 28.33 13.32
C LEU A 61 12.26 27.88 14.18
N SER A 62 11.38 28.81 14.55
CA SER A 62 10.17 28.54 15.33
C SER A 62 8.95 28.16 14.48
N MET A 63 9.06 28.21 13.15
CA MET A 63 7.95 27.90 12.26
C MET A 63 7.79 26.37 12.12
N PRO A 64 6.56 25.81 12.26
CA PRO A 64 6.32 24.37 12.20
C PRO A 64 6.84 23.70 10.92
N GLN A 65 6.75 24.36 9.77
CA GLN A 65 7.22 23.82 8.48
C GLN A 65 8.75 23.72 8.33
N TYR A 66 9.51 24.41 9.18
CA TYR A 66 10.97 24.37 9.17
C TYR A 66 11.55 23.59 10.36
N GLN A 67 10.70 23.17 11.30
CA GLN A 67 11.11 22.38 12.46
C GLN A 67 11.73 21.04 12.03
N GLY A 68 12.79 20.66 12.74
CA GLY A 68 13.47 19.38 12.56
C GLY A 68 14.59 19.39 11.52
N TRP A 69 14.56 20.29 10.52
CA TRP A 69 15.58 20.30 9.46
C TRP A 69 16.32 21.64 9.27
N LEU A 70 15.68 22.79 9.49
CA LEU A 70 16.33 24.11 9.32
C LEU A 70 17.20 24.47 10.53
N GLN A 71 18.41 24.97 10.29
CA GLN A 71 19.33 25.44 11.32
C GLN A 71 19.96 26.78 10.92
N GLN A 72 20.34 27.59 11.92
CA GLN A 72 21.14 28.78 11.71
C GLN A 72 22.56 28.40 11.28
N ASP A 73 23.21 29.26 10.50
CA ASP A 73 24.62 29.10 10.15
C ASP A 73 25.52 29.06 11.40
N PRO A 74 26.40 28.06 11.58
CA PRO A 74 27.31 27.97 12.72
C PRO A 74 28.25 29.17 12.87
N LYS A 75 28.53 29.89 11.76
CA LYS A 75 29.36 31.11 11.76
C LYS A 75 28.56 32.39 12.04
N GLY A 76 27.25 32.27 12.26
CA GLY A 76 26.36 33.40 12.51
C GLY A 76 26.12 34.31 11.30
N ASP A 77 26.48 33.86 10.08
CA ASP A 77 26.33 34.68 8.88
C ASP A 77 24.85 34.80 8.48
N PRO A 78 24.28 36.02 8.46
CA PRO A 78 22.88 36.25 8.14
C PRO A 78 22.53 35.91 6.68
N LEU A 79 23.48 35.64 5.80
CA LEU A 79 23.19 35.27 4.40
C LEU A 79 23.04 33.76 4.19
N TYR A 80 23.30 32.97 5.22
CA TYR A 80 23.36 31.51 5.13
C TYR A 80 22.47 30.83 6.17
N PHE A 81 22.06 29.61 5.83
CA PHE A 81 21.37 28.68 6.71
C PHE A 81 21.96 27.29 6.51
N CYS A 82 21.68 26.38 7.45
CA CYS A 82 22.08 24.98 7.36
C CYS A 82 20.84 24.08 7.32
N CYS A 83 20.96 22.95 6.63
CA CYS A 83 19.93 21.90 6.61
C CYS A 83 20.46 20.63 7.27
N ARG A 84 19.86 20.23 8.40
CA ARG A 84 20.20 19.00 9.13
C ARG A 84 19.92 17.75 8.29
N ALA A 85 18.81 17.74 7.53
CA ALA A 85 18.44 16.61 6.68
C ALA A 85 19.42 16.38 5.52
N CYS A 86 20.17 17.40 5.11
CA CYS A 86 21.25 17.29 4.13
C CYS A 86 22.64 17.16 4.77
N GLY A 87 22.73 16.64 6.00
CA GLY A 87 24.00 16.45 6.71
C GLY A 87 24.67 17.76 7.15
N GLY A 88 23.89 18.82 7.41
CA GLY A 88 24.41 20.12 7.85
C GLY A 88 24.93 21.00 6.71
N LYS A 89 24.52 20.76 5.47
CA LYS A 89 24.95 21.54 4.31
C LYS A 89 24.63 23.02 4.49
N ARG A 90 25.66 23.87 4.36
CA ARG A 90 25.57 25.34 4.40
C ARG A 90 25.07 25.88 3.06
N LEU A 91 23.95 26.59 3.07
CA LEU A 91 23.25 27.09 1.90
C LEU A 91 23.07 28.61 2.00
N LYS A 92 23.20 29.31 0.87
CA LYS A 92 23.02 30.76 0.79
C LYS A 92 21.60 31.09 0.37
N GLY A 93 20.94 32.00 1.07
CA GLY A 93 19.62 32.49 0.67
C GLY A 93 18.70 32.79 1.83
N GLY A 94 17.56 33.42 1.52
CA GLY A 94 16.52 33.76 2.47
C GLY A 94 15.34 32.78 2.38
N LYS A 95 14.17 33.24 2.85
CA LYS A 95 12.95 32.43 2.97
C LYS A 95 12.60 31.65 1.70
N THR A 96 12.66 32.28 0.53
CA THR A 96 12.35 31.62 -0.75
C THR A 96 13.30 30.47 -1.08
N GLU A 97 14.59 30.62 -0.78
CA GLU A 97 15.58 29.57 -1.00
C GLU A 97 15.41 28.43 0.01
N ILE A 98 15.02 28.75 1.25
CA ILE A 98 14.63 27.77 2.28
C ILE A 98 13.40 26.99 1.83
N ASP A 99 12.34 27.66 1.36
CA ASP A 99 11.12 27.03 0.87
C ASP A 99 11.38 26.12 -0.33
N ARG A 100 12.24 26.56 -1.26
CA ARG A 100 12.64 25.75 -2.42
C ARG A 100 13.50 24.55 -2.04
N HIS A 101 14.38 24.73 -1.04
CA HIS A 101 15.26 23.65 -0.56
C HIS A 101 14.46 22.61 0.24
N GLY A 102 13.63 23.09 1.16
CA GLY A 102 12.79 22.32 2.06
C GLY A 102 11.44 21.95 1.46
N GLY A 103 11.39 21.62 0.17
CA GLY A 103 10.16 21.21 -0.51
C GLY A 103 9.46 20.00 0.16
N PRO A 104 8.50 19.34 -0.51
CA PRO A 104 7.65 18.31 0.10
C PRO A 104 8.38 17.16 0.82
N GLY A 105 9.68 16.94 0.53
CA GLY A 105 10.50 15.91 1.15
C GLY A 105 11.12 16.26 2.51
N TYR A 106 11.08 17.51 2.99
CA TYR A 106 11.74 17.92 4.25
C TYR A 106 10.77 18.41 5.32
N SER A 107 9.60 18.93 4.93
CA SER A 107 8.57 19.35 5.88
C SER A 107 7.68 18.17 6.26
N LEU A 108 7.83 17.68 7.51
CA LEU A 108 6.85 16.78 8.14
C LEU A 108 5.51 17.49 8.44
N TYR A 109 5.51 18.83 8.41
CA TYR A 109 4.30 19.62 8.60
C TYR A 109 3.47 19.61 7.33
N THR A 110 2.31 18.96 7.40
CA THR A 110 1.22 19.15 6.44
C THR A 110 0.39 20.34 6.92
N GLY A 111 0.07 21.27 6.02
CA GLY A 111 -0.77 22.41 6.39
C GLY A 111 -2.13 21.96 6.95
N PRO A 112 -2.85 22.80 7.72
CA PRO A 112 -4.06 22.39 8.45
C PRO A 112 -5.12 21.72 7.57
N ALA A 113 -5.31 22.21 6.33
CA ALA A 113 -6.24 21.62 5.37
C ALA A 113 -5.82 20.21 4.91
N GLN A 114 -4.52 19.99 4.68
CA GLN A 114 -4.00 18.68 4.29
C GLN A 114 -4.04 17.69 5.45
N GLN A 115 -3.78 18.16 6.67
CA GLN A 115 -3.89 17.36 7.88
C GLN A 115 -5.35 16.93 8.11
N HIS A 116 -6.30 17.84 7.94
CA HIS A 116 -7.74 17.52 8.00
C HIS A 116 -8.12 16.46 6.97
N HIS A 117 -7.71 16.64 5.71
CA HIS A 117 -7.96 15.65 4.65
C HIS A 117 -7.40 14.26 4.98
N ASN A 118 -6.19 14.20 5.55
CA ASN A 118 -5.58 12.95 5.97
C ASN A 118 -6.36 12.31 7.15
N ASN A 119 -6.87 13.11 8.08
CA ASN A 119 -7.68 12.63 9.20
C ASN A 119 -9.03 12.06 8.72
N VAL A 120 -9.66 12.68 7.72
CA VAL A 120 -10.88 12.15 7.07
C VAL A 120 -10.59 10.79 6.44
N LYS A 121 -9.52 10.68 5.64
CA LYS A 121 -9.13 9.39 5.05
C LYS A 121 -8.84 8.32 6.10
N LYS A 122 -8.18 8.69 7.19
CA LYS A 122 -7.90 7.78 8.30
C LYS A 122 -9.20 7.25 8.92
N ALA A 123 -10.16 8.14 9.20
CA ALA A 123 -11.46 7.74 9.72
C ALA A 123 -12.20 6.78 8.76
N GLU A 124 -12.12 7.03 7.45
CA GLU A 124 -12.71 6.14 6.45
C GLU A 124 -12.07 4.75 6.42
N ILE A 125 -10.74 4.67 6.54
CA ILE A 125 -10.01 3.39 6.65
C ILE A 125 -10.38 2.68 7.94
N ASP A 126 -10.42 3.39 9.07
CA ASP A 126 -10.76 2.82 10.38
C ASP A 126 -12.19 2.25 10.38
N ILE A 127 -13.16 2.97 9.80
CA ILE A 127 -14.54 2.49 9.65
C ILE A 127 -14.57 1.25 8.74
N ALA A 128 -13.92 1.30 7.57
CA ALA A 128 -13.88 0.16 6.65
C ALA A 128 -13.26 -1.08 7.30
N ALA A 129 -12.17 -0.91 8.05
CA ALA A 129 -11.48 -1.99 8.75
C ALA A 129 -12.40 -2.70 9.75
N ILE A 130 -13.21 -1.97 10.51
CA ILE A 130 -14.22 -2.55 11.43
C ILE A 130 -15.22 -3.43 10.68
N PHE A 131 -15.67 -3.00 9.49
CA PHE A 131 -16.59 -3.79 8.67
C PHE A 131 -15.96 -5.12 8.26
N ALA A 132 -14.68 -5.10 7.84
CA ALA A 132 -13.97 -6.31 7.49
C ALA A 132 -13.67 -7.21 8.71
N GLU A 133 -13.21 -6.64 9.82
CA GLU A 133 -12.82 -7.37 11.02
C GLU A 133 -13.99 -8.13 11.65
N HIS A 134 -15.17 -7.49 11.68
CA HIS A 134 -16.36 -8.05 12.31
C HIS A 134 -17.33 -8.70 11.32
N ASN A 135 -16.92 -8.90 10.07
CA ASN A 135 -17.76 -9.52 9.03
C ASN A 135 -19.13 -8.81 8.91
N ILE A 136 -19.12 -7.48 8.93
CA ILE A 136 -20.32 -6.67 8.79
C ILE A 136 -20.64 -6.51 7.30
N PRO A 137 -21.88 -6.74 6.86
CA PRO A 137 -22.24 -6.55 5.47
C PRO A 137 -21.98 -5.10 5.00
N ILE A 138 -21.15 -4.93 3.97
CA ILE A 138 -20.72 -3.61 3.46
C ILE A 138 -21.91 -2.74 3.02
N HIS A 139 -23.03 -3.34 2.60
CA HIS A 139 -24.23 -2.59 2.22
C HIS A 139 -24.87 -1.78 3.37
N VAL A 140 -24.43 -1.98 4.62
CA VAL A 140 -24.89 -1.24 5.80
C VAL A 140 -24.03 0.00 6.08
N VAL A 141 -22.89 0.17 5.39
CA VAL A 141 -21.90 1.23 5.70
C VAL A 141 -22.49 2.64 5.56
N ASP A 142 -23.32 2.86 4.55
CA ASP A 142 -23.96 4.16 4.31
C ASP A 142 -24.81 4.59 5.54
N ASN A 143 -25.60 3.66 6.08
CA ASN A 143 -26.43 3.90 7.26
C ASN A 143 -25.58 4.17 8.51
N VAL A 144 -24.47 3.46 8.68
CA VAL A 144 -23.57 3.63 9.82
C VAL A 144 -22.89 5.00 9.79
N VAL A 145 -22.42 5.43 8.61
CA VAL A 145 -21.81 6.74 8.41
C VAL A 145 -22.82 7.86 8.70
N ASP A 146 -24.07 7.70 8.26
CA ASP A 146 -25.15 8.63 8.57
C ASP A 146 -25.44 8.73 10.08
N VAL A 147 -25.42 7.60 10.79
CA VAL A 147 -25.57 7.58 12.25
C VAL A 147 -24.40 8.29 12.92
N PHE A 148 -23.15 8.06 12.51
CA PHE A 148 -22.00 8.74 13.08
C PHE A 148 -22.07 10.26 12.89
N LYS A 149 -22.49 10.73 11.71
CA LYS A 149 -22.71 12.17 11.45
C LYS A 149 -23.80 12.77 12.34
N LYS A 150 -24.84 12.02 12.68
CA LYS A 150 -25.94 12.46 13.56
C LYS A 150 -25.54 12.45 15.04
N VAL A 151 -24.76 11.45 15.47
CA VAL A 151 -24.33 11.30 16.87
C VAL A 151 -23.27 12.34 17.26
N ALA A 152 -22.41 12.73 16.32
CA ALA A 152 -21.34 13.70 16.55
C ALA A 152 -21.37 14.83 15.49
N PRO A 153 -22.40 15.72 15.54
CA PRO A 153 -22.60 16.78 14.56
C PRO A 153 -21.59 17.94 14.67
N ASP A 154 -20.81 17.98 15.73
CA ASP A 154 -19.72 18.95 15.97
C ASP A 154 -18.39 18.51 15.35
N SER A 155 -18.22 17.22 15.04
CA SER A 155 -17.00 16.68 14.44
C SER A 155 -16.80 17.19 13.00
N ALA A 156 -15.74 17.97 12.79
CA ALA A 156 -15.34 18.41 11.44
C ALA A 156 -14.95 17.23 10.54
N ILE A 157 -14.37 16.16 11.12
CA ILE A 157 -13.93 14.98 10.37
C ILE A 157 -15.14 14.22 9.84
N LEU A 158 -16.11 13.90 10.71
CA LEU A 158 -17.27 13.08 10.32
C LEU A 158 -18.17 13.79 9.30
N LYS A 159 -18.23 15.12 9.33
CA LYS A 159 -18.94 15.89 8.29
C LYS A 159 -18.42 15.62 6.89
N ASP A 160 -17.10 15.49 6.78
CA ASP A 160 -16.40 15.35 5.50
C ASP A 160 -16.14 13.88 5.11
N VAL A 161 -16.46 12.92 5.99
CA VAL A 161 -16.48 11.50 5.64
C VAL A 161 -17.52 11.25 4.54
N THR A 162 -17.08 10.62 3.46
CA THR A 162 -17.90 10.30 2.28
C THR A 162 -17.85 8.80 1.97
N LEU A 163 -17.60 7.99 2.99
CA LEU A 163 -17.54 6.54 2.87
C LEU A 163 -18.92 5.98 2.53
N ASP A 164 -19.05 5.46 1.33
CA ASP A 164 -20.21 4.71 0.84
C ASP A 164 -19.82 3.24 0.59
N ARG A 165 -20.78 2.41 0.18
CA ARG A 165 -20.53 1.00 -0.15
C ARG A 165 -19.38 0.79 -1.15
N THR A 166 -19.34 1.59 -2.22
CA THR A 166 -18.36 1.44 -3.30
C THR A 166 -16.96 1.83 -2.83
N LYS A 167 -16.87 2.96 -2.12
CA LYS A 167 -15.64 3.48 -1.54
C LYS A 167 -15.13 2.58 -0.43
N CYS A 168 -16.00 2.05 0.43
CA CYS A 168 -15.64 1.07 1.45
C CYS A 168 -15.02 -0.18 0.81
N THR A 169 -15.64 -0.71 -0.25
CA THR A 169 -15.09 -1.84 -1.01
C THR A 169 -13.71 -1.50 -1.58
N ALA A 170 -13.58 -0.34 -2.24
CA ALA A 170 -12.31 0.11 -2.80
C ALA A 170 -11.21 0.34 -1.75
N VAL A 171 -11.55 0.86 -0.57
CA VAL A 171 -10.62 1.00 0.56
C VAL A 171 -10.16 -0.37 1.04
N LEU A 172 -11.08 -1.31 1.23
CA LEU A 172 -10.75 -2.65 1.67
C LEU A 172 -9.87 -3.38 0.66
N THR A 173 -10.19 -3.34 -0.63
CA THR A 173 -9.44 -4.08 -1.66
C THR A 173 -8.12 -3.41 -2.02
N ASN A 174 -8.12 -2.10 -2.25
CA ASN A 174 -6.99 -1.41 -2.87
C ASN A 174 -6.03 -0.78 -1.85
N VAL A 175 -6.47 -0.66 -0.59
CA VAL A 175 -5.65 -0.09 0.49
C VAL A 175 -5.36 -1.16 1.53
N VAL A 176 -6.37 -1.67 2.23
CA VAL A 176 -6.18 -2.58 3.38
C VAL A 176 -5.59 -3.92 2.92
N ALA A 177 -6.27 -4.63 2.02
CA ALA A 177 -5.82 -5.93 1.54
C ALA A 177 -4.46 -5.86 0.85
N LYS A 178 -4.25 -4.84 0.00
CA LYS A 178 -2.96 -4.62 -0.66
C LYS A 178 -1.82 -4.43 0.36
N THR A 179 -2.02 -3.58 1.37
CA THR A 179 -0.99 -3.31 2.38
C THR A 179 -0.67 -4.56 3.20
N GLU A 180 -1.68 -5.32 3.61
CA GLU A 180 -1.49 -6.56 4.38
C GLU A 180 -0.77 -7.64 3.58
N ILE A 181 -1.09 -7.79 2.28
CA ILE A 181 -0.38 -8.72 1.38
C ILE A 181 1.09 -8.27 1.21
N GLU A 182 1.34 -6.98 0.96
CA GLU A 182 2.70 -6.45 0.80
C GLU A 182 3.55 -6.68 2.07
N GLU A 183 2.98 -6.44 3.25
CA GLU A 183 3.65 -6.72 4.53
C GLU A 183 3.92 -8.22 4.71
N THR A 184 2.93 -9.07 4.44
CA THR A 184 3.07 -10.52 4.51
C THR A 184 4.18 -11.02 3.59
N VAL A 185 4.18 -10.57 2.33
CA VAL A 185 5.21 -10.90 1.32
C VAL A 185 6.60 -10.46 1.77
N GLN A 186 6.73 -9.24 2.31
CA GLN A 186 8.02 -8.75 2.83
C GLN A 186 8.53 -9.61 3.98
N ASN A 187 7.64 -10.05 4.88
CA ASN A 187 8.03 -10.92 5.99
C ASN A 187 8.53 -12.28 5.50
N ILE A 188 7.77 -12.96 4.62
CA ILE A 188 8.11 -14.31 4.14
C ILE A 188 9.26 -14.34 3.12
N LYS A 189 9.58 -13.21 2.47
CA LYS A 189 10.82 -13.06 1.69
C LYS A 189 12.08 -13.17 2.54
N ASN A 190 12.00 -12.72 3.79
CA ASN A 190 13.16 -12.59 4.68
C ASN A 190 13.18 -13.62 5.81
N CYS A 191 12.06 -14.32 6.05
CA CYS A 191 11.91 -15.28 7.14
C CYS A 191 11.42 -16.63 6.62
N PRO A 192 11.86 -17.75 7.24
CA PRO A 192 11.28 -19.06 6.97
C PRO A 192 9.78 -19.11 7.27
N PHE A 193 9.02 -19.83 6.45
CA PHE A 193 7.57 -19.97 6.60
C PHE A 193 7.07 -21.34 6.15
N SER A 194 5.92 -21.75 6.65
CA SER A 194 5.18 -22.92 6.16
C SER A 194 4.01 -22.46 5.30
N ILE A 195 3.66 -23.28 4.30
CA ILE A 195 2.47 -23.08 3.48
C ILE A 195 1.37 -24.04 3.93
N LEU A 196 0.14 -23.53 3.99
CA LEU A 196 -1.07 -24.30 4.17
C LEU A 196 -1.89 -24.10 2.91
N VAL A 197 -2.20 -25.19 2.22
CA VAL A 197 -2.87 -25.13 0.92
C VAL A 197 -4.10 -26.03 0.93
N ASP A 198 -5.19 -25.50 0.36
CA ASP A 198 -6.47 -26.20 0.32
C ASP A 198 -7.23 -25.88 -0.97
N GLU A 199 -7.97 -26.85 -1.48
CA GLU A 199 -8.87 -26.69 -2.64
C GLU A 199 -10.31 -26.51 -2.11
N SER A 200 -10.85 -25.30 -2.23
CA SER A 200 -12.25 -25.04 -1.89
C SER A 200 -13.10 -24.98 -3.16
N PRO A 201 -14.19 -25.75 -3.26
CA PRO A 201 -15.21 -25.51 -4.26
C PRO A 201 -16.01 -24.25 -3.89
N ASP A 202 -16.27 -23.39 -4.87
CA ASP A 202 -17.24 -22.30 -4.75
C ASP A 202 -18.64 -22.79 -5.17
N VAL A 203 -19.67 -22.15 -4.61
CA VAL A 203 -21.09 -22.39 -4.93
C VAL A 203 -21.38 -22.17 -6.42
N SER A 204 -20.55 -21.37 -7.11
CA SER A 204 -20.62 -21.10 -8.55
C SER A 204 -19.95 -22.16 -9.45
N HIS A 205 -19.54 -23.31 -8.92
CA HIS A 205 -18.74 -24.35 -9.60
C HIS A 205 -17.31 -23.92 -10.01
N LYS A 206 -16.87 -22.73 -9.60
CA LYS A 206 -15.46 -22.33 -9.66
C LYS A 206 -14.68 -23.08 -8.57
N LYS A 207 -13.45 -23.47 -8.87
CA LYS A 207 -12.55 -24.09 -7.88
C LYS A 207 -11.49 -23.10 -7.49
N ASN A 208 -11.31 -22.89 -6.20
CA ASN A 208 -10.34 -21.95 -5.67
C ASN A 208 -9.26 -22.70 -4.91
N PHE A 209 -8.01 -22.40 -5.23
CA PHE A 209 -6.84 -22.87 -4.51
C PHE A 209 -6.39 -21.80 -3.52
N CYS A 210 -6.56 -22.10 -2.24
CA CYS A 210 -6.21 -21.21 -1.15
C CYS A 210 -4.74 -21.42 -0.78
N VAL A 211 -3.97 -20.33 -0.70
CA VAL A 211 -2.57 -20.35 -0.22
C VAL A 211 -2.47 -19.49 1.03
N ILE A 212 -2.30 -20.13 2.16
CA ILE A 212 -2.10 -19.51 3.46
C ILE A 212 -0.64 -19.70 3.87
N VAL A 213 -0.05 -18.69 4.51
CA VAL A 213 1.31 -18.76 5.02
C VAL A 213 1.32 -18.65 6.54
N LYS A 214 2.19 -19.43 7.17
CA LYS A 214 2.42 -19.42 8.62
C LYS A 214 3.89 -19.13 8.89
N TYR A 215 4.16 -18.03 9.58
CA TYR A 215 5.51 -17.52 9.79
C TYR A 215 5.61 -16.83 11.16
N VAL A 216 6.83 -16.58 11.61
CA VAL A 216 7.07 -15.74 12.80
C VAL A 216 7.23 -14.30 12.32
N ASP A 217 6.36 -13.42 12.79
CA ASP A 217 6.44 -12.00 12.46
C ASP A 217 7.69 -11.39 13.13
N PRO A 218 8.62 -10.83 12.35
CA PRO A 218 9.87 -10.29 12.88
C PRO A 218 9.65 -9.07 13.79
N LYS A 219 8.53 -8.37 13.67
CA LYS A 219 8.21 -7.19 14.50
C LYS A 219 7.69 -7.60 15.87
N THR A 220 6.79 -8.59 15.90
CA THR A 220 6.08 -8.98 17.13
C THR A 220 6.66 -10.22 17.80
N ASN A 221 7.50 -10.99 17.09
CA ASN A 221 7.97 -12.32 17.48
C ASN A 221 6.84 -13.32 17.77
N LEU A 222 5.65 -13.10 17.20
CA LEU A 222 4.51 -13.98 17.33
C LEU A 222 4.30 -14.77 16.03
N ILE A 223 3.74 -15.97 16.16
CA ILE A 223 3.32 -16.76 15.01
C ILE A 223 2.10 -16.07 14.39
N ARG A 224 2.21 -15.76 13.10
CA ARG A 224 1.11 -15.29 12.26
C ARG A 224 0.68 -16.37 11.28
N THR A 225 -0.58 -16.30 10.88
CA THR A 225 -1.15 -17.16 9.84
C THR A 225 -2.03 -16.27 9.00
N ASP A 226 -1.57 -15.97 7.80
CA ASP A 226 -2.17 -14.97 6.92
C ASP A 226 -2.49 -15.60 5.56
N LEU A 227 -3.60 -15.18 4.95
CA LEU A 227 -3.95 -15.56 3.59
C LEU A 227 -3.04 -14.80 2.62
N LEU A 228 -2.24 -15.54 1.84
CA LEU A 228 -1.39 -14.94 0.82
C LEU A 228 -2.18 -14.67 -0.47
N HIS A 229 -2.92 -15.68 -0.93
CA HIS A 229 -3.73 -15.55 -2.14
C HIS A 229 -4.81 -16.62 -2.25
N MET A 230 -5.87 -16.27 -2.99
CA MET A 230 -6.87 -17.22 -3.47
C MET A 230 -6.78 -17.26 -5.00
N ILE A 231 -6.35 -18.40 -5.53
CA ILE A 231 -6.13 -18.59 -6.97
C ILE A 231 -7.36 -19.28 -7.55
N GLU A 232 -8.00 -18.65 -8.53
CA GLU A 232 -9.07 -19.31 -9.31
C GLU A 232 -8.43 -20.36 -10.25
N LEU A 233 -8.89 -21.60 -10.15
CA LEU A 233 -8.48 -22.72 -10.99
C LEU A 233 -9.50 -22.99 -12.08
N ASP A 234 -9.05 -23.53 -13.21
CA ASP A 234 -9.94 -24.07 -14.24
C ASP A 234 -10.64 -25.34 -13.69
N PRO A 235 -11.98 -25.36 -13.58
CA PRO A 235 -12.71 -26.52 -13.09
C PRO A 235 -12.52 -27.80 -13.92
N LYS A 236 -12.07 -27.65 -15.18
CA LYS A 236 -11.87 -28.76 -16.12
C LYS A 236 -10.54 -29.50 -15.92
N ASP A 237 -9.54 -28.85 -15.32
CA ASP A 237 -8.20 -29.41 -15.11
C ASP A 237 -7.60 -28.97 -13.78
N CYS A 238 -7.88 -29.76 -12.74
CA CYS A 238 -7.30 -29.61 -11.40
C CYS A 238 -6.21 -30.65 -11.15
N SER A 239 -5.40 -30.94 -12.18
CA SER A 239 -4.24 -31.82 -12.02
C SER A 239 -3.19 -31.17 -11.11
N ALA A 240 -2.38 -32.00 -10.45
CA ALA A 240 -1.31 -31.53 -9.58
C ALA A 240 -0.32 -30.61 -10.31
N GLU A 241 -0.14 -30.83 -11.62
CA GLU A 241 0.70 -29.98 -12.47
C GLU A 241 0.16 -28.55 -12.60
N LYS A 242 -1.15 -28.40 -12.86
CA LYS A 242 -1.76 -27.08 -13.00
C LYS A 242 -1.80 -26.34 -11.67
N ILE A 243 -2.16 -27.03 -10.59
CA ILE A 243 -2.19 -26.44 -9.24
C ILE A 243 -0.79 -25.97 -8.85
N PHE A 244 0.22 -26.83 -9.03
CA PHE A 244 1.60 -26.46 -8.72
C PHE A 244 2.12 -25.34 -9.64
N GLY A 245 1.81 -25.37 -10.93
CA GLY A 245 2.17 -24.30 -11.86
C GLY A 245 1.58 -22.95 -11.47
N SER A 246 0.32 -22.90 -11.04
CA SER A 246 -0.31 -21.69 -10.51
C SER A 246 0.36 -21.20 -9.24
N PHE A 247 0.73 -22.11 -8.33
CA PHE A 247 1.51 -21.78 -7.15
C PHE A 247 2.90 -21.24 -7.49
N GLU A 248 3.64 -21.87 -8.42
CA GLU A 248 4.95 -21.38 -8.86
C GLU A 248 4.86 -19.99 -9.46
N ASN A 249 3.82 -19.72 -10.26
CA ASN A 249 3.58 -18.39 -10.83
C ASN A 249 3.32 -17.36 -9.73
N LEU A 250 2.57 -17.72 -8.68
CA LEU A 250 2.34 -16.86 -7.51
C LEU A 250 3.65 -16.52 -6.79
N ILE A 251 4.46 -17.55 -6.50
CA ILE A 251 5.75 -17.40 -5.82
C ILE A 251 6.72 -16.55 -6.65
N LYS A 252 6.76 -16.74 -7.98
CA LYS A 252 7.55 -15.92 -8.92
C LYS A 252 7.04 -14.48 -8.98
N TYR A 253 5.72 -14.28 -9.05
CA TYR A 253 5.09 -12.95 -9.11
C TYR A 253 5.47 -12.09 -7.90
N TYR A 254 5.44 -12.67 -6.71
CA TYR A 254 5.88 -11.98 -5.49
C TYR A 254 7.38 -12.04 -5.25
N GLU A 255 8.16 -12.73 -6.09
CA GLU A 255 9.61 -12.97 -5.92
C GLU A 255 9.97 -13.59 -4.55
N ILE A 256 9.15 -14.53 -4.09
CA ILE A 256 9.38 -15.21 -2.80
C ILE A 256 10.41 -16.32 -3.01
N PRO A 257 11.50 -16.39 -2.21
CA PRO A 257 12.45 -17.49 -2.30
C PRO A 257 11.79 -18.81 -1.87
N VAL A 258 11.70 -19.78 -2.78
CA VAL A 258 11.16 -21.12 -2.49
C VAL A 258 11.93 -21.81 -1.36
N THR A 259 13.22 -21.49 -1.21
CA THR A 259 14.09 -21.99 -0.12
C THR A 259 13.64 -21.59 1.28
N ASN A 260 12.80 -20.56 1.41
CA ASN A 260 12.26 -20.13 2.71
C ASN A 260 11.06 -20.99 3.15
N ILE A 261 10.51 -21.82 2.26
CA ILE A 261 9.44 -22.74 2.61
C ILE A 261 10.03 -23.89 3.44
N ILE A 262 9.57 -24.03 4.68
CA ILE A 262 10.06 -25.06 5.62
C ILE A 262 9.02 -26.14 5.94
N GLY A 263 7.79 -25.98 5.48
CA GLY A 263 6.72 -26.95 5.72
C GLY A 263 5.54 -26.76 4.79
N LEU A 264 4.81 -27.85 4.57
CA LEU A 264 3.57 -27.92 3.81
C LEU A 264 2.51 -28.61 4.68
N ALA A 265 1.34 -27.99 4.81
CA ALA A 265 0.13 -28.65 5.27
C ALA A 265 -0.92 -28.61 4.16
N CYS A 266 -1.52 -29.75 3.84
CA CYS A 266 -2.57 -29.87 2.84
C CYS A 266 -3.47 -31.07 3.17
N ASP A 267 -4.57 -31.22 2.44
CA ASP A 267 -5.42 -32.39 2.56
C ASP A 267 -4.74 -33.66 2.04
N ASN A 268 -5.33 -34.82 2.34
CA ASN A 268 -4.79 -36.11 1.95
C ASN A 268 -5.18 -36.53 0.51
N ALA A 269 -5.63 -35.59 -0.33
CA ALA A 269 -5.97 -35.90 -1.71
C ALA A 269 -4.72 -36.36 -2.48
N ASN A 270 -4.89 -37.33 -3.39
CA ASN A 270 -3.79 -37.84 -4.21
C ASN A 270 -3.10 -36.73 -5.03
N VAL A 271 -3.86 -35.71 -5.44
CA VAL A 271 -3.35 -34.53 -6.15
C VAL A 271 -2.38 -33.72 -5.28
N MET A 272 -2.60 -33.69 -3.96
CA MET A 272 -1.82 -32.89 -3.01
C MET A 272 -0.63 -33.66 -2.42
N ILE A 273 -0.85 -34.90 -1.94
CA ILE A 273 0.17 -35.68 -1.22
C ILE A 273 0.56 -37.01 -1.88
N GLY A 274 0.00 -37.33 -3.05
CA GLY A 274 0.28 -38.59 -3.73
C GLY A 274 1.78 -38.85 -3.93
N VAL A 275 2.17 -40.13 -3.94
CA VAL A 275 3.58 -40.54 -4.05
C VAL A 275 4.22 -40.03 -5.35
N ASN A 276 3.47 -40.08 -6.44
CA ASN A 276 3.89 -39.67 -7.77
C ASN A 276 3.04 -38.50 -8.25
N ASN A 277 3.70 -37.50 -8.84
CA ASN A 277 3.04 -36.40 -9.54
C ASN A 277 1.95 -35.68 -8.72
N SER A 278 2.24 -35.43 -7.45
CA SER A 278 1.45 -34.60 -6.54
C SER A 278 2.08 -33.22 -6.34
N PHE A 279 1.31 -32.29 -5.78
CA PHE A 279 1.81 -30.99 -5.34
C PHE A 279 3.03 -31.14 -4.43
N TYR A 280 2.97 -32.02 -3.44
CA TYR A 280 4.07 -32.29 -2.52
C TYR A 280 5.32 -32.83 -3.22
N SER A 281 5.15 -33.83 -4.11
CA SER A 281 6.28 -34.41 -4.84
C SER A 281 6.99 -33.38 -5.73
N ARG A 282 6.23 -32.42 -6.27
CA ARG A 282 6.75 -31.30 -7.07
C ARG A 282 7.43 -30.23 -6.21
N LEU A 283 6.91 -29.95 -5.02
CA LEU A 283 7.50 -29.01 -4.06
C LEU A 283 8.83 -29.50 -3.46
N LYS A 284 8.97 -30.82 -3.29
CA LYS A 284 10.23 -31.43 -2.78
C LYS A 284 11.44 -31.20 -3.67
N GLY A 285 11.26 -31.02 -4.97
CA GLY A 285 12.36 -30.73 -5.89
C GLY A 285 13.10 -29.43 -5.52
N PRO A 286 12.41 -28.27 -5.43
CA PRO A 286 13.03 -27.00 -5.12
C PRO A 286 13.24 -26.70 -3.62
N VAL A 287 12.62 -27.44 -2.69
CA VAL A 287 12.73 -27.21 -1.25
C VAL A 287 13.58 -28.29 -0.56
N PRO A 288 14.77 -27.96 0.00
CA PRO A 288 15.68 -28.98 0.56
C PRO A 288 15.13 -29.75 1.77
N MET A 289 14.12 -29.23 2.49
CA MET A 289 13.61 -29.82 3.74
C MET A 289 12.08 -29.69 3.93
N ALA A 290 11.25 -29.93 2.91
CA ALA A 290 9.80 -29.96 3.10
C ALA A 290 9.37 -31.23 3.85
N SER A 291 9.35 -31.20 5.19
CA SER A 291 8.70 -32.23 6.01
C SER A 291 7.18 -32.02 5.98
N THR A 292 6.41 -33.08 5.69
CA THR A 292 4.96 -33.12 5.90
C THR A 292 4.68 -33.21 7.40
N ALA A 293 3.82 -32.33 7.90
CA ALA A 293 3.24 -32.42 9.25
C ALA A 293 1.86 -33.07 9.18
#